data_AF-A0A1B3B8Y3-F1
#
_entry.id   AF-A0A1B3B8Y3-F1
#
_cell.length_a   1.000
_cell.length_b   1.000
_cell.length_c   1.000
_cell.angle_alpha   90.00
_cell.angle_beta   90.00
_cell.angle_gamma   90.00
#
_symmetry.space_group_name_H-M   'P 1'
#
loop_
_entity.id
_entity.type
_entity.pdbx_description
1 polymer ?
#
loop_
_entity_poly.entity_id
_entity_poly.type
_entity_poly.pdbx_seq_one_letter_code
_entity_poly.pdbx_strand_id
1 'polypeptide(L)'
;MRYIFFTAILLFMNLNAAAHQFSTANLTMEQISSEHHRGFIELSLNDLQQTLRLDPDQDGKLTWGEVKQSHQKLVGYLTNHIHLRTQSEPCRIEWADNVSLVDSYGELLLRQPLTTQCNGHFSLQYQALFDTTNSHKLLINWLLKNGQTQTVIDSPDFVWNVDAGTNSGWETFLFYLYQGMIHIWIGLDHVLFLLILLFHFKWSYEQNTKQQKPVRRLKLKPLLWLITGFTLAHSITLTLTALGLIDISPKWAEVGIAFSVAFAALNVFTNWIKRIILMTMGFGLLHGLGFAGALSSLGLSKSHQVTSIVGFNLGVEIGQIAILLIAVPMLLLISQNQRLYKYFLLLSSSIIFLLGIFWIWQRI
;
A
#
# COMPACT_ATOMS: atom_id res chain seq x y z
N MET A 1 -18.86 9.51 34.56
CA MET A 1 -17.67 9.07 33.78
C MET A 1 -17.85 7.76 32.98
N ARG A 2 -18.79 6.85 33.33
CA ARG A 2 -19.10 5.67 32.48
C ARG A 2 -19.77 6.00 31.14
N TYR A 3 -20.50 7.13 31.05
CA TYR A 3 -21.25 7.49 29.85
C TYR A 3 -20.41 8.13 28.73
N ILE A 4 -19.28 8.78 29.06
CA ILE A 4 -18.36 9.34 28.05
C ILE A 4 -17.58 8.23 27.33
N PHE A 5 -17.33 7.12 28.04
CA PHE A 5 -16.65 5.94 27.51
C PHE A 5 -17.50 5.22 26.45
N PHE A 6 -18.83 5.14 26.68
CA PHE A 6 -19.75 4.53 25.72
C PHE A 6 -20.00 5.42 24.49
N THR A 7 -20.05 6.74 24.66
CA THR A 7 -20.25 7.66 23.53
C THR A 7 -19.02 7.76 22.63
N ALA A 8 -17.79 7.69 23.17
CA ALA A 8 -16.58 7.66 22.34
C ALA A 8 -16.45 6.35 21.53
N ILE A 9 -16.84 5.20 22.10
CA ILE A 9 -16.83 3.90 21.40
C ILE A 9 -17.89 3.87 20.28
N LEU A 10 -19.08 4.42 20.52
CA LEU A 10 -20.15 4.51 19.52
C LEU A 10 -19.86 5.53 18.39
N LEU A 11 -19.07 6.56 18.67
CA LEU A 11 -18.61 7.52 17.64
C LEU A 11 -17.54 6.94 16.71
N PHE A 12 -16.72 5.99 17.17
CA PHE A 12 -15.71 5.32 16.32
C PHE A 12 -16.27 4.12 15.53
N MET A 13 -17.37 3.50 15.96
CA MET A 13 -18.01 2.39 15.23
C MET A 13 -18.74 2.81 13.94
N ASN A 14 -18.94 4.10 13.70
CA ASN A 14 -19.56 4.62 12.47
C ASN A 14 -18.56 5.07 11.41
N LEU A 15 -17.26 4.99 11.70
CA LEU A 15 -16.25 5.15 10.67
C LEU A 15 -16.09 3.78 10.02
N ASN A 16 -16.57 3.64 8.79
CA ASN A 16 -16.11 2.60 7.88
C ASN A 16 -14.58 2.73 7.78
N ALA A 17 -13.86 2.10 8.70
CA ALA A 17 -12.44 1.86 8.62
C ALA A 17 -12.24 0.75 7.58
N ALA A 18 -12.58 1.06 6.33
CA ALA A 18 -12.26 0.23 5.19
C ALA A 18 -10.75 0.15 5.14
N ALA A 19 -10.20 -1.04 5.39
CA ALA A 19 -8.81 -1.33 5.04
C ALA A 19 -8.64 -0.95 3.56
N HIS A 20 -7.79 0.03 3.29
CA HIS A 20 -7.58 0.57 1.96
C HIS A 20 -6.81 -0.45 1.12
N GLN A 21 -7.52 -1.21 0.29
CA GLN A 21 -6.90 -1.75 -0.92
C GLN A 21 -6.89 -0.62 -1.95
N PHE A 22 -5.71 -0.23 -2.42
CA PHE A 22 -5.60 0.82 -3.43
C PHE A 22 -6.25 0.31 -4.73
N SER A 23 -7.15 1.10 -5.31
CA SER A 23 -7.67 0.82 -6.65
C SER A 23 -6.52 0.92 -7.65
N THR A 24 -6.15 -0.20 -8.27
CA THR A 24 -5.02 -0.27 -9.21
C THR A 24 -5.40 -1.05 -10.46
N ALA A 25 -4.90 -0.59 -11.60
CA ALA A 25 -4.98 -1.29 -12.89
C ALA A 25 -3.57 -1.56 -13.41
N ASN A 26 -3.38 -2.65 -14.16
CA ASN A 26 -2.10 -2.97 -14.80
C ASN A 26 -2.25 -3.02 -16.32
N LEU A 27 -1.49 -2.22 -17.06
CA LEU A 27 -1.37 -2.31 -18.51
C LEU A 27 0.00 -2.88 -18.86
N THR A 28 0.02 -4.10 -19.39
CA THR A 28 1.25 -4.73 -19.91
C THR A 28 1.19 -4.82 -21.41
N MET A 29 2.18 -4.26 -22.10
CA MET A 29 2.28 -4.23 -23.56
C MET A 29 3.66 -4.70 -24.01
N GLU A 30 3.70 -5.38 -25.16
CA GLU A 30 4.91 -5.85 -25.83
C GLU A 30 4.91 -5.40 -27.29
N GLN A 31 6.04 -4.86 -27.74
CA GLN A 31 6.23 -4.41 -29.11
C GLN A 31 6.59 -5.59 -30.03
N ILE A 32 5.66 -5.95 -30.92
CA ILE A 32 5.87 -7.00 -31.93
C ILE A 32 6.60 -6.42 -33.15
N SER A 33 6.15 -5.26 -33.63
CA SER A 33 6.75 -4.53 -34.76
C SER A 33 6.89 -3.04 -34.42
N SER A 34 7.44 -2.24 -35.35
CA SER A 34 7.53 -0.77 -35.15
C SER A 34 6.16 -0.11 -34.99
N GLU A 35 5.10 -0.76 -35.47
CA GLU A 35 3.75 -0.21 -35.47
C GLU A 35 2.77 -0.99 -34.60
N HIS A 36 3.04 -2.28 -34.34
CA HIS A 36 2.10 -3.16 -33.65
C HIS A 36 2.60 -3.52 -32.26
N HIS A 37 1.74 -3.27 -31.28
CA HIS A 37 1.95 -3.68 -29.90
C HIS A 37 0.79 -4.57 -29.44
N ARG A 38 1.09 -5.53 -28.57
CA ARG A 38 0.11 -6.46 -28.03
C ARG A 38 0.26 -6.54 -26.53
N GLY A 39 -0.86 -6.70 -25.84
CA GLY A 39 -0.83 -6.80 -24.39
C GLY A 39 -2.19 -7.07 -23.78
N PHE A 40 -2.31 -6.67 -22.53
CA PHE A 40 -3.53 -6.79 -21.75
C PHE A 40 -3.60 -5.69 -20.70
N ILE A 41 -4.83 -5.31 -20.37
CA ILE A 41 -5.13 -4.53 -19.18
C ILE A 41 -5.79 -5.44 -18.14
N GLU A 42 -5.36 -5.34 -16.90
CA GLU A 42 -5.93 -6.02 -15.74
C GLU A 42 -6.58 -5.00 -14.81
N LEU A 43 -7.84 -5.24 -14.45
CA LEU A 43 -8.66 -4.33 -13.66
C LEU A 43 -9.34 -5.10 -12.54
N SER A 44 -9.44 -4.51 -11.35
CA SER A 44 -10.20 -5.10 -10.24
C SER A 44 -11.66 -5.28 -10.62
N LEU A 45 -12.20 -6.48 -10.44
CA LEU A 45 -13.64 -6.71 -10.65
C LEU A 45 -14.49 -5.86 -9.70
N ASN A 46 -14.01 -5.59 -8.49
CA ASN A 46 -14.71 -4.77 -7.51
C ASN A 46 -14.82 -3.31 -7.98
N ASP A 47 -13.72 -2.76 -8.51
CA ASP A 47 -13.71 -1.40 -9.06
C ASP A 47 -14.62 -1.31 -10.29
N LEU A 48 -14.52 -2.28 -11.20
CA LEU A 48 -15.38 -2.33 -12.38
C LEU A 48 -16.86 -2.50 -12.02
N GLN A 49 -17.18 -3.25 -10.97
CA GLN A 49 -18.54 -3.40 -10.48
C GLN A 49 -19.10 -2.06 -9.97
N GLN A 50 -18.30 -1.27 -9.26
CA GLN A 50 -18.70 0.04 -8.76
C GLN A 50 -18.94 1.04 -9.91
N THR A 51 -18.10 1.01 -10.95
CA THR A 51 -18.19 1.96 -12.07
C THR A 51 -19.20 1.54 -13.14
N LEU A 52 -19.20 0.27 -13.55
CA LEU A 52 -19.97 -0.23 -14.70
C LEU A 52 -21.24 -0.99 -14.31
N ARG A 53 -21.43 -1.33 -13.02
CA ARG A 53 -22.54 -2.17 -12.53
C ARG A 53 -22.65 -3.46 -13.36
N LEU A 54 -21.61 -4.28 -13.24
CA LEU A 54 -21.48 -5.56 -13.96
C LEU A 54 -22.44 -6.66 -13.47
N ASP A 55 -23.09 -6.45 -12.33
CA ASP A 55 -24.20 -7.25 -11.77
C ASP A 55 -25.56 -6.64 -12.18
N PRO A 56 -26.15 -7.08 -13.31
CA PRO A 56 -27.42 -6.56 -13.78
C PRO A 56 -28.62 -7.03 -12.95
N ASP A 57 -28.55 -8.20 -12.32
CA ASP A 57 -29.66 -8.77 -11.55
C ASP A 57 -29.67 -8.33 -10.07
N GLN A 58 -28.57 -7.73 -9.63
CA GLN A 58 -28.35 -7.13 -8.31
C GLN A 58 -28.50 -8.13 -7.16
N ASP A 59 -28.20 -9.41 -7.42
CA ASP A 59 -28.23 -10.46 -6.40
C ASP A 59 -27.01 -10.41 -5.45
N GLY A 60 -26.03 -9.55 -5.77
CA GLY A 60 -24.81 -9.35 -5.00
C GLY A 60 -23.71 -10.38 -5.27
N LYS A 61 -23.87 -11.23 -6.29
CA LYS A 61 -22.93 -12.29 -6.70
C LYS A 61 -22.58 -12.14 -8.17
N LEU A 62 -21.47 -11.47 -8.44
CA LEU A 62 -20.97 -11.33 -9.81
C LEU A 62 -20.53 -12.69 -10.39
N THR A 63 -21.27 -13.21 -11.37
CA THR A 63 -20.97 -14.45 -12.08
C THR A 63 -20.16 -14.20 -13.35
N TRP A 64 -19.43 -15.22 -13.81
CA TRP A 64 -18.68 -15.12 -15.07
C TRP A 64 -19.58 -14.90 -16.30
N GLY A 65 -20.82 -15.39 -16.26
CA GLY A 65 -21.81 -15.17 -17.32
C GLY A 65 -22.15 -13.69 -17.49
N GLU A 66 -22.33 -12.97 -16.37
CA GLU A 66 -22.69 -11.55 -16.36
C GLU A 66 -21.51 -10.66 -16.77
N VAL A 67 -20.30 -11.00 -16.34
CA VAL A 67 -19.07 -10.32 -16.79
C VAL A 67 -18.93 -10.43 -18.30
N LYS A 68 -19.15 -11.62 -18.88
CA LYS A 68 -19.15 -11.82 -20.33
C LYS A 68 -20.26 -11.06 -21.04
N GLN A 69 -21.47 -11.04 -20.47
CA GLN A 69 -22.59 -10.28 -21.05
C GLN A 69 -22.32 -8.78 -21.05
N SER A 70 -21.63 -8.27 -20.03
CA SER A 70 -21.26 -6.86 -19.89
C SER A 70 -19.96 -6.49 -20.62
N HIS A 71 -19.33 -7.43 -21.34
CA HIS A 71 -18.04 -7.22 -22.02
C HIS A 71 -18.06 -6.05 -23.01
N GLN A 72 -19.15 -5.87 -23.77
CA GLN A 72 -19.28 -4.73 -24.68
C GLN A 72 -19.29 -3.39 -23.94
N LYS A 73 -19.89 -3.32 -22.74
CA LYS A 73 -19.88 -2.11 -21.90
C LYS A 73 -18.46 -1.81 -21.42
N LEU A 74 -17.73 -2.84 -20.99
CA LEU A 74 -16.33 -2.72 -20.59
C LEU A 74 -15.46 -2.19 -21.72
N VAL A 75 -15.54 -2.80 -22.91
CA VAL A 75 -14.75 -2.38 -24.08
C VAL A 75 -15.08 -0.95 -24.50
N GLY A 76 -16.37 -0.58 -24.51
CA GLY A 76 -16.79 0.79 -24.80
C GLY A 76 -16.25 1.79 -23.77
N TYR A 77 -16.32 1.43 -22.49
CA TYR A 77 -15.76 2.25 -21.40
C TYR A 77 -14.24 2.44 -21.55
N LEU A 78 -13.49 1.36 -21.75
CA LEU A 78 -12.03 1.44 -21.91
C LEU A 78 -11.64 2.23 -23.16
N THR A 79 -12.35 2.07 -24.27
CA THR A 79 -12.10 2.84 -25.51
C THR A 79 -12.29 4.35 -25.30
N ASN A 80 -13.26 4.73 -24.45
CA ASN A 80 -13.53 6.14 -24.15
C ASN A 80 -12.56 6.77 -23.15
N HIS A 81 -11.79 5.96 -22.41
CA HIS A 81 -10.92 6.45 -21.33
C HIS A 81 -9.44 6.13 -21.55
N ILE A 82 -9.11 5.40 -22.61
CA ILE A 82 -7.73 5.05 -22.98
C ILE A 82 -7.48 5.64 -24.36
N HIS A 83 -6.64 6.67 -24.39
CA HIS A 83 -6.32 7.37 -25.61
C HIS A 83 -4.83 7.26 -25.90
N LEU A 84 -4.53 6.59 -27.00
CA LEU A 84 -3.19 6.55 -27.58
C LEU A 84 -3.16 7.51 -28.76
N ARG A 85 -2.23 8.48 -28.75
CA ARG A 85 -2.13 9.49 -29.82
C ARG A 85 -0.69 9.60 -30.30
N THR A 86 -0.53 9.60 -31.61
CA THR A 86 0.71 10.07 -32.25
C THR A 86 0.66 11.60 -32.39
N GLN A 87 1.74 12.22 -32.87
CA GLN A 87 1.77 13.66 -33.11
C GLN A 87 0.72 14.13 -34.14
N SER A 88 0.28 13.26 -35.06
CA SER A 88 -0.62 13.61 -36.15
C SER A 88 -2.00 12.94 -36.08
N GLU A 89 -2.11 11.73 -35.54
CA GLU A 89 -3.35 10.92 -35.57
C GLU A 89 -3.56 10.05 -34.31
N PRO A 90 -4.82 9.73 -33.94
CA PRO A 90 -5.09 8.76 -32.88
C PRO A 90 -4.69 7.35 -33.30
N CYS A 91 -4.09 6.58 -32.38
CA CYS A 91 -3.80 5.18 -32.63
C CYS A 91 -5.06 4.33 -32.63
N ARG A 92 -5.05 3.24 -33.40
CA ARG A 92 -6.12 2.25 -33.39
C ARG A 92 -5.89 1.24 -32.27
N ILE A 93 -6.90 1.07 -31.42
CA ILE A 93 -6.93 0.03 -30.37
C ILE A 93 -7.95 -1.02 -30.77
N GLU A 94 -7.53 -2.28 -30.78
CA GLU A 94 -8.39 -3.44 -31.02
C GLU A 94 -8.45 -4.29 -29.77
N TRP A 95 -9.66 -4.58 -29.30
CA TRP A 95 -9.92 -5.36 -28.10
C TRP A 95 -10.24 -6.80 -28.49
N ALA A 96 -9.61 -7.77 -27.84
CA ALA A 96 -9.88 -9.16 -28.11
C ALA A 96 -11.07 -9.68 -27.28
N ASP A 97 -11.84 -10.62 -27.82
CA ASP A 97 -13.02 -11.18 -27.14
C ASP A 97 -12.67 -12.19 -26.04
N ASN A 98 -11.41 -12.64 -25.97
CA ASN A 98 -10.94 -13.67 -25.04
C ASN A 98 -10.58 -13.11 -23.65
N VAL A 99 -11.53 -12.41 -23.03
CA VAL A 99 -11.42 -11.94 -21.65
C VAL A 99 -11.26 -13.13 -20.68
N SER A 100 -10.45 -12.96 -19.64
CA SER A 100 -10.21 -13.99 -18.62
C SER A 100 -10.13 -13.40 -17.21
N LEU A 101 -10.24 -14.27 -16.20
CA LEU A 101 -10.02 -13.92 -14.80
C LEU A 101 -8.66 -14.41 -14.35
N VAL A 102 -7.99 -13.60 -13.55
CA VAL A 102 -6.68 -13.89 -12.98
C VAL A 102 -6.74 -13.57 -11.51
N ASP A 103 -6.32 -14.50 -10.67
CA ASP A 103 -6.05 -14.22 -9.27
C ASP A 103 -4.64 -13.63 -9.18
N SER A 104 -4.54 -12.41 -8.67
CA SER A 104 -3.28 -11.74 -8.39
C SER A 104 -3.24 -11.43 -6.91
N TYR A 105 -2.55 -12.28 -6.15
CA TYR A 105 -2.40 -12.13 -4.71
C TYR A 105 -3.78 -12.00 -4.01
N GLY A 106 -4.73 -12.90 -4.28
CA GLY A 106 -6.04 -12.92 -3.62
C GLY A 106 -7.01 -11.82 -4.07
N GLU A 107 -6.63 -11.00 -5.05
CA GLU A 107 -7.53 -10.12 -5.77
C GLU A 107 -7.90 -10.74 -7.12
N LEU A 108 -9.20 -10.83 -7.41
CA LEU A 108 -9.70 -11.34 -8.68
C LEU A 108 -9.74 -10.21 -9.72
N LEU A 109 -8.79 -10.25 -10.65
CA LEU A 109 -8.63 -9.28 -11.72
C LEU A 109 -9.26 -9.77 -13.02
N LEU A 110 -9.91 -8.86 -13.74
CA LEU A 110 -10.36 -9.07 -15.10
C LEU A 110 -9.23 -8.71 -16.06
N ARG A 111 -8.72 -9.70 -16.80
CA ARG A 111 -7.71 -9.51 -17.84
C ARG A 111 -8.40 -9.34 -19.19
N GLN A 112 -8.28 -8.14 -19.76
CA GLN A 112 -8.79 -7.77 -21.07
C GLN A 112 -7.62 -7.60 -22.06
N PRO A 113 -7.43 -8.51 -23.03
CA PRO A 113 -6.37 -8.38 -24.02
C PRO A 113 -6.66 -7.29 -25.05
N LEU A 114 -5.61 -6.63 -25.53
CA LEU A 114 -5.67 -5.60 -26.57
C LEU A 114 -4.45 -5.66 -27.51
N THR A 115 -4.66 -5.15 -28.72
CA THR A 115 -3.61 -4.84 -29.69
C THR A 115 -3.73 -3.40 -30.12
N THR A 116 -2.60 -2.72 -30.30
CA THR A 116 -2.56 -1.33 -30.74
C THR A 116 -1.72 -1.19 -31.98
N GLN A 117 -2.18 -0.34 -32.89
CA GLN A 117 -1.44 0.07 -34.07
C GLN A 117 -1.11 1.57 -33.95
N CYS A 118 0.17 1.86 -33.66
CA CYS A 118 0.71 3.21 -33.47
C CYS A 118 2.00 3.36 -34.26
N ASN A 119 2.07 4.35 -35.15
CA ASN A 119 3.28 4.59 -35.95
C ASN A 119 4.20 5.60 -35.25
N GLY A 120 5.42 5.18 -34.89
CA GLY A 120 6.45 6.06 -34.34
C GLY A 120 6.27 6.37 -32.84
N HIS A 121 6.63 7.59 -32.42
CA HIS A 121 6.46 8.04 -31.04
C HIS A 121 5.00 8.39 -30.77
N PHE A 122 4.45 7.85 -29.69
CA PHE A 122 3.07 8.09 -29.27
C PHE A 122 3.00 8.35 -27.77
N SER A 123 1.92 9.00 -27.37
CA SER A 123 1.59 9.23 -25.98
C SER A 123 0.35 8.43 -25.58
N LEU A 124 0.29 8.05 -24.30
CA LEU A 124 -0.84 7.41 -23.68
C LEU A 124 -1.43 8.35 -22.63
N GLN A 125 -2.74 8.54 -22.74
CA GLN A 125 -3.57 9.15 -21.71
C GLN A 125 -4.57 8.12 -21.20
N TYR A 126 -4.70 8.01 -19.88
CA TYR A 126 -5.58 7.07 -19.21
C TYR A 126 -6.43 7.80 -18.16
N GLN A 127 -7.74 7.64 -18.25
CA GLN A 127 -8.72 8.31 -17.39
C GLN A 127 -9.66 7.33 -16.68
N ALA A 128 -9.59 6.04 -16.99
CA ALA A 128 -10.54 5.08 -16.42
C ALA A 128 -10.36 4.96 -14.90
N LEU A 129 -11.48 4.79 -14.21
CA LEU A 129 -11.64 4.58 -12.76
C LEU A 129 -11.33 5.81 -11.90
N PHE A 130 -10.75 6.87 -12.46
CA PHE A 130 -10.57 8.14 -11.75
C PHE A 130 -11.89 8.85 -11.44
N ASP A 131 -12.94 8.62 -12.23
CA ASP A 131 -14.27 9.18 -11.98
C ASP A 131 -14.92 8.66 -10.69
N THR A 132 -14.58 7.44 -10.30
CA THR A 132 -15.08 6.79 -9.07
C THR A 132 -14.09 6.88 -7.92
N THR A 133 -12.79 6.78 -8.22
CA THR A 133 -11.74 6.69 -7.22
C THR A 133 -10.58 7.62 -7.57
N ASN A 134 -10.55 8.81 -6.96
CA ASN A 134 -9.51 9.83 -7.22
C ASN A 134 -8.07 9.35 -6.90
N SER A 135 -7.92 8.34 -6.04
CA SER A 135 -6.61 7.75 -5.70
C SER A 135 -6.25 6.53 -6.56
N HIS A 136 -6.99 6.28 -7.65
CA HIS A 136 -6.72 5.20 -8.58
C HIS A 136 -5.33 5.36 -9.22
N LYS A 137 -4.70 4.24 -9.56
CA LYS A 137 -3.40 4.23 -10.25
C LYS A 137 -3.39 3.20 -11.38
N LEU A 138 -2.94 3.62 -12.55
CA LEU A 138 -2.58 2.69 -13.63
C LEU A 138 -1.07 2.46 -13.63
N LEU A 139 -0.68 1.20 -13.52
CA LEU A 139 0.69 0.76 -13.67
C LEU A 139 0.92 0.33 -15.10
N ILE A 140 1.95 0.85 -15.72
CA ILE A 140 2.27 0.53 -17.10
C ILE A 140 3.60 -0.17 -17.15
N ASN A 141 3.60 -1.31 -17.83
CA ASN A 141 4.78 -2.04 -18.20
C ASN A 141 4.81 -2.22 -19.72
N TRP A 142 5.76 -1.58 -20.40
CA TRP A 142 5.86 -1.61 -21.85
C TRP A 142 7.21 -2.15 -22.30
N LEU A 143 7.21 -3.34 -22.88
CA LEU A 143 8.37 -4.01 -23.45
C LEU A 143 8.56 -3.56 -24.90
N LEU A 144 9.60 -2.77 -25.15
CA LEU A 144 10.02 -2.32 -26.48
C LEU A 144 11.17 -3.22 -26.99
N LYS A 145 11.43 -3.23 -28.31
CA LYS A 145 12.54 -4.02 -28.86
C LYS A 145 13.92 -3.63 -28.29
N ASN A 146 14.07 -2.37 -27.90
CA ASN A 146 15.34 -1.79 -27.46
C ASN A 146 15.43 -1.65 -25.93
N GLY A 147 14.44 -2.13 -25.17
CA GLY A 147 14.40 -2.01 -23.72
C GLY A 147 12.99 -2.09 -23.14
N GLN A 148 12.86 -1.88 -21.85
CA GLN A 148 11.57 -1.86 -21.15
C GLN A 148 11.38 -0.46 -20.57
N THR A 149 10.19 0.10 -20.74
CA THR A 149 9.78 1.33 -20.08
C THR A 149 8.54 1.06 -19.22
N GLN A 150 8.41 1.84 -18.17
CA GLN A 150 7.43 1.62 -17.12
C GLN A 150 7.07 2.96 -16.50
N THR A 151 5.83 3.10 -16.08
CA THR A 151 5.41 4.31 -15.39
C THR A 151 4.17 4.02 -14.55
N VAL A 152 3.82 4.98 -13.70
CA VAL A 152 2.55 4.99 -12.98
C VAL A 152 1.80 6.25 -13.36
N ILE A 153 0.56 6.10 -13.79
CA ILE A 153 -0.38 7.20 -14.02
C ILE A 153 -1.26 7.30 -12.78
N ASP A 154 -1.11 8.40 -12.05
CA ASP A 154 -1.84 8.70 -10.81
C ASP A 154 -2.78 9.91 -10.93
N SER A 155 -2.93 10.45 -12.15
CA SER A 155 -3.82 11.56 -12.46
C SER A 155 -4.43 11.41 -13.87
N PRO A 156 -5.72 11.74 -14.08
CA PRO A 156 -6.38 11.64 -15.40
C PRO A 156 -5.83 12.62 -16.45
N ASP A 157 -5.12 13.66 -16.00
CA ASP A 157 -4.50 14.67 -16.88
C ASP A 157 -3.06 14.30 -17.28
N PHE A 158 -2.51 13.24 -16.69
CA PHE A 158 -1.14 12.84 -16.98
C PHE A 158 -1.05 12.16 -18.36
N VAL A 159 -0.23 12.74 -19.23
CA VAL A 159 0.06 12.22 -20.57
C VAL A 159 1.47 11.64 -20.56
N TRP A 160 1.55 10.32 -20.73
CA TRP A 160 2.83 9.62 -20.77
C TRP A 160 3.32 9.46 -22.20
N ASN A 161 4.51 9.96 -22.51
CA ASN A 161 5.15 9.71 -23.80
C ASN A 161 5.86 8.36 -23.76
N VAL A 162 5.50 7.47 -24.69
CA VAL A 162 6.09 6.14 -24.82
C VAL A 162 7.40 6.27 -25.58
N ASP A 163 8.41 6.75 -24.87
CA ASP A 163 9.77 6.84 -25.40
C ASP A 163 10.57 5.60 -24.96
N ALA A 164 11.46 5.15 -25.86
CA ALA A 164 12.48 4.16 -25.54
C ALA A 164 13.53 4.80 -24.62
N GLY A 165 13.15 5.08 -23.38
CA GLY A 165 14.02 5.52 -22.30
C GLY A 165 14.11 4.41 -21.27
N THR A 166 15.33 3.96 -20.96
CA THR A 166 15.56 3.33 -19.68
C THR A 166 15.22 4.38 -18.62
N ASN A 167 14.12 4.23 -17.87
CA ASN A 167 13.98 5.00 -16.64
C ASN A 167 15.30 4.83 -15.89
N SER A 168 15.97 5.92 -15.59
CA SER A 168 17.24 5.81 -14.89
C SER A 168 16.97 5.07 -13.59
N GLY A 169 17.89 4.18 -13.18
CA GLY A 169 17.75 3.50 -11.89
C GLY A 169 17.52 4.50 -10.75
N TRP A 170 18.01 5.74 -10.91
CA TRP A 170 17.77 6.85 -10.02
C TRP A 170 16.33 7.37 -9.98
N GLU A 171 15.67 7.57 -11.13
CA GLU A 171 14.25 7.95 -11.16
C GLU A 171 13.37 6.86 -10.55
N THR A 172 13.68 5.60 -10.85
CA THR A 172 13.01 4.46 -10.23
C THR A 172 13.21 4.48 -8.72
N PHE A 173 14.44 4.69 -8.26
CA PHE A 173 14.75 4.80 -6.84
C PHE A 173 13.96 5.92 -6.16
N LEU A 174 13.94 7.14 -6.71
CA LEU A 174 13.22 8.28 -6.14
C LEU A 174 11.71 8.07 -6.10
N PHE A 175 11.15 7.46 -7.15
CA PHE A 175 9.73 7.09 -7.17
C PHE A 175 9.40 6.13 -6.02
N TYR A 176 10.13 5.02 -5.90
CA TYR A 176 9.88 4.04 -4.84
C TYR A 176 10.21 4.57 -3.44
N LEU A 177 11.19 5.47 -3.31
CA LEU A 177 11.48 6.19 -2.06
C LEU A 177 10.25 6.98 -1.60
N TYR A 178 9.64 7.74 -2.50
CA TYR A 178 8.41 8.47 -2.21
C TYR A 178 7.25 7.54 -1.88
N GLN A 179 7.06 6.46 -2.66
CA GLN A 179 6.01 5.47 -2.38
C GLN A 179 6.19 4.81 -1.00
N GLY A 180 7.43 4.53 -0.57
CA GLY A 180 7.73 4.01 0.76
C GLY A 180 7.34 4.97 1.88
N MET A 181 7.63 6.27 1.71
CA MET A 181 7.25 7.29 2.69
C MET A 181 5.73 7.40 2.85
N ILE A 182 5.01 7.51 1.73
CA ILE A 182 3.55 7.71 1.75
C ILE A 182 2.81 6.44 2.19
N HIS A 183 3.35 5.26 1.89
CA HIS A 183 2.78 3.98 2.31
C HIS A 183 2.60 3.92 3.84
N ILE A 184 3.63 4.30 4.60
CA ILE A 184 3.57 4.31 6.07
C ILE A 184 2.57 5.33 6.59
N TRP A 185 2.36 6.44 5.88
CA TRP A 185 1.45 7.50 6.32
C TRP A 185 -0.02 7.18 6.05
N ILE A 186 -0.31 6.48 4.95
CA ILE A 186 -1.67 6.04 4.61
C ILE A 186 -2.05 4.78 5.41
N GLY A 187 -1.08 3.90 5.71
CA GLY A 187 -1.28 2.70 6.51
C GLY A 187 -1.52 2.98 7.99
N LEU A 188 -2.79 3.14 8.39
CA LEU A 188 -3.16 3.44 9.78
C LEU A 188 -2.67 2.36 10.76
N ASP A 189 -2.66 1.10 10.33
CA ASP A 189 -2.08 -0.04 11.05
C ASP A 189 -0.59 0.14 11.35
N HIS A 190 0.20 0.62 10.38
CA HIS A 190 1.63 0.88 10.54
C HIS A 190 1.87 2.05 11.51
N VAL A 191 1.09 3.13 11.39
CA VAL A 191 1.18 4.27 12.32
C VAL A 191 0.84 3.84 13.73
N LEU A 192 -0.28 3.13 13.94
CA LEU A 192 -0.67 2.65 15.26
C LEU A 192 0.33 1.65 15.84
N PHE A 193 0.89 0.77 15.01
CA PHE A 193 1.96 -0.15 15.40
C PHE A 193 3.22 0.61 15.88
N LEU A 194 3.64 1.64 15.14
CA LEU A 194 4.78 2.46 15.55
C LEU A 194 4.50 3.21 16.86
N LEU A 195 3.31 3.77 17.02
CA LEU A 195 2.90 4.46 18.25
C LEU A 195 2.86 3.52 19.46
N ILE A 196 2.34 2.30 19.31
CA ILE A 196 2.28 1.35 20.43
C ILE A 196 3.67 0.85 20.84
N LEU A 197 4.61 0.74 19.90
CA LEU A 197 6.01 0.43 20.22
C LEU A 197 6.67 1.53 21.07
N LEU A 198 6.32 2.81 20.85
CA LEU A 198 6.81 3.90 21.69
C LEU A 198 6.37 3.76 23.16
N PHE A 199 5.20 3.19 23.42
CA PHE A 199 4.69 3.04 24.79
C PHE A 199 5.46 2.01 25.61
N HIS A 200 6.17 1.09 24.97
CA HIS A 200 7.04 0.13 25.63
C HIS A 200 8.36 0.75 26.11
N PHE A 201 8.74 1.91 25.59
CA PHE A 201 9.93 2.60 26.05
C PHE A 201 9.71 3.26 27.40
N LYS A 202 10.37 2.72 28.43
CA LYS A 202 10.41 3.34 29.75
C LYS A 202 11.15 4.66 29.65
N TRP A 203 10.47 5.74 30.01
CA TRP A 203 11.08 7.05 30.09
C TRP A 203 12.07 7.09 31.26
N SER A 204 13.36 7.13 30.95
CA SER A 204 14.41 7.17 31.95
C SER A 204 14.44 8.56 32.59
N TYR A 205 14.40 8.58 33.92
CA TYR A 205 14.62 9.79 34.72
C TYR A 205 16.12 9.96 34.87
N GLU A 206 16.70 10.93 34.17
CA GLU A 206 18.11 11.28 34.36
C GLU A 206 18.16 12.50 35.29
N GLN A 207 18.65 12.30 36.53
CA GLN A 207 18.91 13.41 37.43
C GLN A 207 20.08 14.21 36.89
N ASN A 208 19.80 15.37 36.32
CA ASN A 208 20.84 16.30 35.93
C ASN A 208 21.38 16.96 37.20
N THR A 209 22.53 16.51 37.67
CA THR A 209 23.15 16.89 38.96
C THR A 209 23.48 18.38 39.10
N LYS A 210 23.30 19.19 38.03
CA LYS A 210 23.54 20.64 38.04
C LYS A 210 22.28 21.51 37.91
N GLN A 211 21.10 20.96 37.66
CA GLN A 211 19.85 21.72 37.48
C GLN A 211 18.68 20.94 38.10
N GLN A 212 18.01 21.54 39.11
CA GLN A 212 16.93 20.95 39.91
C GLN A 212 15.64 20.60 39.15
N LYS A 213 15.66 20.54 37.82
CA LYS A 213 14.53 20.07 37.01
C LYS A 213 14.87 18.70 36.42
N PRO A 214 14.12 17.64 36.76
CA PRO A 214 14.32 16.37 36.11
C PRO A 214 13.95 16.44 34.64
N VAL A 215 14.93 16.14 33.78
CA VAL A 215 14.69 16.04 32.34
C VAL A 215 14.42 14.59 32.01
N ARG A 216 13.21 14.32 31.56
CA ARG A 216 12.81 13.02 31.05
C ARG A 216 13.45 12.81 29.68
N ARG A 217 14.55 12.05 29.61
CA ARG A 217 15.25 11.79 28.35
C ARG A 217 14.79 10.48 27.73
N LEU A 218 14.37 10.54 26.47
CA LEU A 218 14.20 9.36 25.65
C LEU A 218 15.56 8.88 25.18
N LYS A 219 15.85 7.59 25.35
CA LYS A 219 17.05 6.99 24.75
C LYS A 219 16.77 6.78 23.26
N LEU A 220 17.15 7.75 22.44
CA LEU A 220 16.93 7.72 20.97
C LEU A 220 17.63 6.53 20.29
N LYS A 221 18.82 6.13 20.75
CA LYS A 221 19.58 5.01 20.18
C LYS A 221 18.78 3.68 20.18
N PRO A 222 18.23 3.20 21.31
CA PRO A 222 17.35 2.04 21.33
C PRO A 222 16.13 2.14 20.41
N LEU A 223 15.54 3.33 20.28
CA LEU A 223 14.37 3.54 19.44
C LEU A 223 14.72 3.45 17.95
N LEU A 224 15.84 4.06 17.53
CA LEU A 224 16.34 3.94 16.17
C LEU A 224 16.64 2.48 15.82
N TRP A 225 17.34 1.76 16.71
CA TRP A 225 17.59 0.32 16.54
C TRP A 225 16.31 -0.51 16.43
N LEU A 226 15.24 -0.10 17.11
CA LEU A 226 13.96 -0.78 17.04
C LEU A 226 13.31 -0.64 15.67
N ILE A 227 13.32 0.58 15.12
CA ILE A 227 12.75 0.89 13.80
C ILE A 227 13.61 0.30 12.70
N THR A 228 14.92 0.51 12.73
CA THR A 228 15.83 -0.11 11.77
C THR A 228 15.74 -1.64 11.84
N GLY A 229 15.59 -2.23 13.04
CA GLY A 229 15.36 -3.66 13.21
C GLY A 229 14.06 -4.15 12.57
N PHE A 230 12.98 -3.39 12.71
CA PHE A 230 11.72 -3.64 12.01
C PHE A 230 11.92 -3.59 10.49
N THR A 231 12.50 -2.51 9.98
CA THR A 231 12.67 -2.27 8.54
C THR A 231 13.59 -3.31 7.91
N LEU A 232 14.66 -3.73 8.59
CA LEU A 232 15.53 -4.81 8.13
C LEU A 232 14.77 -6.14 8.02
N ALA A 233 14.02 -6.51 9.06
CA ALA A 233 13.20 -7.72 9.04
C ALA A 233 12.12 -7.67 7.95
N HIS A 234 11.45 -6.54 7.81
CA HIS A 234 10.50 -6.25 6.75
C HIS A 234 11.14 -6.41 5.35
N SER A 235 12.31 -5.80 5.15
CA SER A 235 13.06 -5.85 3.89
C SER A 235 13.38 -7.29 3.49
N ILE A 236 13.74 -8.15 4.45
CA ILE A 236 14.04 -9.57 4.19
C ILE A 236 12.82 -10.28 3.60
N THR A 237 11.68 -10.21 4.28
CA THR A 237 10.45 -10.92 3.85
C THR A 237 9.84 -10.32 2.60
N LEU A 238 9.88 -8.99 2.45
CA LEU A 238 9.50 -8.32 1.22
C LEU A 238 10.35 -8.79 0.04
N THR A 239 11.67 -8.89 0.21
CA THR A 239 12.57 -9.36 -0.85
C THR A 239 12.30 -10.81 -1.22
N LEU A 240 12.13 -11.69 -0.24
CA LEU A 240 11.82 -13.10 -0.48
C LEU A 240 10.51 -13.27 -1.25
N THR A 241 9.49 -12.51 -0.87
CA THR A 241 8.17 -12.59 -1.52
C THR A 241 8.19 -11.94 -2.90
N ALA A 242 8.89 -10.80 -3.07
CA ALA A 242 9.06 -10.15 -4.38
C ALA A 242 9.87 -11.00 -5.38
N LEU A 243 10.78 -11.84 -4.90
CA LEU A 243 11.51 -12.81 -5.72
C LEU A 243 10.69 -14.09 -6.02
N GLY A 244 9.48 -14.21 -5.47
CA GLY A 244 8.64 -15.40 -5.61
C GLY A 244 9.15 -16.61 -4.83
N LEU A 245 10.05 -16.42 -3.85
CA LEU A 245 10.57 -17.51 -3.01
C LEU A 245 9.62 -17.89 -1.88
N ILE A 246 8.77 -16.95 -1.48
CA ILE A 246 7.67 -17.14 -0.54
C ILE A 246 6.41 -16.64 -1.22
N ASP A 247 5.34 -17.43 -1.17
CA ASP A 247 4.02 -17.03 -1.65
C ASP A 247 3.01 -17.25 -0.52
N ILE A 248 2.42 -16.16 -0.05
CA ILE A 248 1.42 -16.15 1.01
C ILE A 248 0.27 -15.28 0.52
N SER A 249 -0.96 -15.80 0.61
CA SER A 249 -2.16 -15.02 0.30
C SER A 249 -2.19 -13.73 1.13
N PRO A 250 -2.41 -12.54 0.51
CA PRO A 250 -2.49 -11.28 1.23
C PRO A 250 -3.51 -11.27 2.35
N LYS A 251 -4.62 -12.01 2.21
CA LYS A 251 -5.59 -12.19 3.30
C LYS A 251 -4.90 -12.59 4.60
N TRP A 252 -4.06 -13.62 4.56
CA TRP A 252 -3.36 -14.12 5.76
C TRP A 252 -2.25 -13.19 6.22
N ALA A 253 -1.57 -12.53 5.28
CA ALA A 253 -0.56 -11.55 5.62
C ALA A 253 -1.17 -10.33 6.34
N GLU A 254 -2.29 -9.82 5.85
CA GLU A 254 -3.03 -8.73 6.48
C GLU A 254 -3.62 -9.11 7.85
N VAL A 255 -4.11 -10.34 8.02
CA VAL A 255 -4.51 -10.86 9.34
C VAL A 255 -3.30 -10.89 10.29
N GLY A 256 -2.13 -11.32 9.80
CA GLY A 256 -0.89 -11.29 10.57
C GLY A 256 -0.47 -9.89 11.00
N ILE A 257 -0.61 -8.91 10.10
CA ILE A 257 -0.36 -7.49 10.39
C ILE A 257 -1.35 -6.98 11.46
N ALA A 258 -2.65 -7.24 11.29
CA ALA A 258 -3.67 -6.85 12.27
C ALA A 258 -3.43 -7.48 13.66
N PHE A 259 -3.05 -8.76 13.66
CA PHE A 259 -2.66 -9.48 14.87
C PHE A 259 -1.46 -8.83 15.57
N SER A 260 -0.44 -8.41 14.81
CA SER A 260 0.73 -7.76 15.40
C SER A 260 0.39 -6.44 16.12
N VAL A 261 -0.56 -5.66 15.59
CA VAL A 261 -1.06 -4.43 16.20
C VAL A 261 -1.78 -4.74 17.51
N ALA A 262 -2.73 -5.68 17.47
CA ALA A 262 -3.46 -6.12 18.66
C ALA A 262 -2.51 -6.68 19.72
N PHE A 263 -1.59 -7.56 19.34
CA PHE A 263 -0.65 -8.18 20.26
C PHE A 263 0.30 -7.15 20.87
N ALA A 264 0.85 -6.22 20.09
CA ALA A 264 1.71 -5.16 20.61
C ALA A 264 0.95 -4.29 21.63
N ALA A 265 -0.32 -3.97 21.37
CA ALA A 265 -1.16 -3.26 22.33
C ALA A 265 -1.44 -4.04 23.61
N LEU A 266 -1.70 -5.35 23.48
CA LEU A 266 -1.87 -6.24 24.64
C LEU A 266 -0.59 -6.34 25.47
N ASN A 267 0.57 -6.36 24.81
CA ASN A 267 1.87 -6.47 25.47
C ASN A 267 2.21 -5.24 26.33
N VAL A 268 1.62 -4.07 26.04
CA VAL A 268 1.73 -2.90 26.93
C VAL A 268 1.15 -3.18 28.32
N PHE A 269 0.06 -3.96 28.41
CA PHE A 269 -0.59 -4.30 29.67
C PHE A 269 0.05 -5.49 30.36
N THR A 270 0.31 -6.55 29.59
CA THR A 270 0.74 -7.85 30.12
C THR A 270 2.24 -7.91 30.36
N ASN A 271 3.02 -7.16 29.56
CA ASN A 271 4.47 -7.19 29.54
C ASN A 271 5.03 -8.63 29.41
N TRP A 272 4.32 -9.48 28.65
CA TRP A 272 4.70 -10.88 28.40
C TRP A 272 6.03 -10.97 27.66
N ILE A 273 6.20 -10.16 26.62
CA ILE A 273 7.45 -10.05 25.86
C ILE A 273 8.24 -8.85 26.37
N LYS A 274 9.34 -9.13 27.07
CA LYS A 274 10.26 -8.09 27.59
C LYS A 274 11.29 -7.63 26.56
N ARG A 275 11.64 -8.51 25.60
CA ARG A 275 12.61 -8.21 24.53
C ARG A 275 11.88 -7.60 23.33
N ILE A 276 11.48 -6.35 23.47
CA ILE A 276 10.65 -5.63 22.48
C ILE A 276 11.30 -5.61 21.10
N ILE A 277 12.64 -5.56 21.02
CA ILE A 277 13.35 -5.64 19.74
C ILE A 277 13.07 -6.95 18.98
N LEU A 278 13.01 -8.09 19.65
CA LEU A 278 12.74 -9.38 19.01
C LEU A 278 11.29 -9.47 18.54
N MET A 279 10.35 -8.97 19.36
CA MET A 279 8.95 -8.85 18.96
C MET A 279 8.80 -7.96 17.73
N THR A 280 9.49 -6.81 17.73
CA THR A 280 9.45 -5.84 16.64
C THR A 280 10.03 -6.40 15.36
N MET A 281 11.16 -7.10 15.43
CA MET A 281 11.73 -7.80 14.27
C MET A 281 10.80 -8.91 13.78
N GLY A 282 10.21 -9.71 14.67
CA GLY A 282 9.25 -10.75 14.30
C GLY A 282 8.01 -10.20 13.60
N PHE A 283 7.49 -9.05 14.07
CA PHE A 283 6.41 -8.35 13.40
C PHE A 283 6.85 -7.67 12.11
N GLY A 284 8.09 -7.17 12.03
CA GLY A 284 8.67 -6.70 10.76
C GLY A 284 8.67 -7.79 9.69
N LEU A 285 9.05 -9.03 10.05
CA LEU A 285 8.94 -10.17 9.13
C LEU A 285 7.49 -10.39 8.66
N LEU A 286 6.50 -10.33 9.56
CA LEU A 286 5.10 -10.50 9.17
C LEU A 286 4.60 -9.39 8.25
N HIS A 287 5.00 -8.15 8.51
CA HIS A 287 4.57 -6.99 7.71
C HIS A 287 5.11 -7.05 6.29
N GLY A 288 6.36 -7.50 6.10
CA GLY A 288 6.94 -7.60 4.76
C GLY A 288 6.26 -8.62 3.84
N LEU A 289 5.51 -9.58 4.42
CA LEU A 289 4.71 -10.54 3.65
C LEU A 289 3.46 -9.90 3.02
N GLY A 290 2.82 -8.96 3.71
CA GLY A 290 1.60 -8.31 3.22
C GLY A 290 1.86 -7.33 2.08
N PHE A 291 3.11 -6.93 1.91
CA PHE A 291 3.48 -5.85 1.02
C PHE A 291 3.89 -6.31 -0.38
N ALA A 292 4.12 -7.60 -0.63
CA ALA A 292 4.52 -8.08 -1.95
C ALA A 292 3.43 -7.91 -3.02
N GLY A 293 2.16 -8.14 -2.64
CA GLY A 293 1.02 -7.84 -3.51
C GLY A 293 0.93 -6.36 -3.85
N ALA A 294 1.13 -5.49 -2.84
CA ALA A 294 1.14 -4.03 -3.03
C ALA A 294 2.32 -3.54 -3.89
N LEU A 295 3.50 -4.16 -3.78
CA LEU A 295 4.67 -3.78 -4.59
C LEU A 295 4.49 -4.29 -6.05
N SER A 296 3.84 -5.44 -6.25
CA SER A 296 3.39 -5.88 -7.58
C SER A 296 2.38 -4.91 -8.17
N SER A 297 1.41 -4.45 -7.37
CA SER A 297 0.44 -3.41 -7.72
C SER A 297 1.02 -1.98 -7.69
N LEU A 298 2.33 -1.82 -7.53
CA LEU A 298 3.06 -0.57 -7.81
C LEU A 298 3.95 -0.67 -9.06
N GLY A 299 3.92 -1.80 -9.77
CA GLY A 299 4.54 -1.93 -11.09
C GLY A 299 6.03 -2.16 -10.93
N LEU A 300 6.39 -3.17 -10.12
CA LEU A 300 7.78 -3.56 -9.91
C LEU A 300 8.52 -3.66 -11.23
N SER A 301 9.53 -2.82 -11.35
CA SER A 301 10.47 -2.90 -12.45
C SER A 301 11.18 -4.23 -12.41
N LYS A 302 10.88 -5.12 -13.36
CA LYS A 302 11.65 -6.36 -13.48
C LYS A 302 13.12 -6.07 -13.79
N SER A 303 13.41 -4.97 -14.50
CA SER A 303 14.77 -4.52 -14.80
C SER A 303 15.48 -3.82 -13.63
N HIS A 304 14.74 -3.12 -12.75
CA HIS A 304 15.26 -2.39 -11.59
C HIS A 304 14.68 -2.87 -10.25
N GLN A 305 14.44 -4.18 -10.12
CA GLN A 305 13.73 -4.76 -8.97
C GLN A 305 14.46 -4.46 -7.66
N VAL A 306 15.78 -4.66 -7.63
CA VAL A 306 16.61 -4.36 -6.45
C VAL A 306 16.52 -2.88 -6.09
N THR A 307 16.68 -1.99 -7.07
CA THR A 307 16.64 -0.54 -6.86
C THR A 307 15.28 -0.08 -6.32
N SER A 308 14.20 -0.68 -6.80
CA SER A 308 12.83 -0.42 -6.35
C SER A 308 12.65 -0.86 -4.88
N ILE A 309 13.11 -2.07 -4.53
CA ILE A 309 13.04 -2.60 -3.16
C ILE A 309 13.87 -1.75 -2.19
N VAL A 310 15.09 -1.34 -2.58
CA VAL A 310 15.93 -0.48 -1.73
C VAL A 310 15.32 0.89 -1.55
N GLY A 311 14.87 1.53 -2.63
CA GLY A 311 14.20 2.84 -2.58
C GLY A 311 12.99 2.79 -1.65
N PHE A 312 12.13 1.79 -1.85
CA PHE A 312 10.93 1.61 -1.02
C PHE A 312 11.24 1.47 0.47
N ASN A 313 12.14 0.55 0.86
CA ASN A 313 12.46 0.34 2.27
C ASN A 313 13.15 1.55 2.92
N LEU A 314 13.98 2.28 2.18
CA LEU A 314 14.56 3.53 2.69
C LEU A 314 13.47 4.60 2.88
N GLY A 315 12.50 4.65 1.97
CA GLY A 315 11.33 5.53 2.08
C GLY A 315 10.51 5.23 3.32
N VAL A 316 10.27 3.94 3.60
CA VAL A 316 9.61 3.47 4.84
C VAL A 316 10.35 3.95 6.08
N GLU A 317 11.67 3.76 6.15
CA GLU A 317 12.47 4.20 7.31
C GLU A 317 12.40 5.72 7.50
N ILE A 318 12.49 6.51 6.43
CA ILE A 318 12.33 7.97 6.47
C ILE A 318 10.93 8.34 6.96
N GLY A 319 9.88 7.69 6.46
CA GLY A 319 8.49 7.91 6.87
C GLY A 319 8.27 7.63 8.36
N GLN A 320 8.83 6.53 8.87
CA GLN A 320 8.79 6.18 10.29
C GLN A 320 9.53 7.19 11.17
N ILE A 321 10.72 7.64 10.74
CA ILE A 321 11.48 8.68 11.43
C ILE A 321 10.68 9.99 11.48
N ALA A 322 10.02 10.38 10.39
CA ALA A 322 9.18 11.57 10.36
C ALA A 322 8.02 11.49 11.36
N ILE A 323 7.34 10.34 11.46
CA ILE A 323 6.30 10.11 12.47
C ILE A 323 6.87 10.21 13.88
N LEU A 324 8.05 9.64 14.13
CA LEU A 324 8.70 9.74 15.43
C LEU A 324 9.01 11.19 15.84
N LEU A 325 9.49 12.00 14.90
CA LEU A 325 9.82 13.41 15.16
C LEU A 325 8.59 14.20 15.63
N ILE A 326 7.38 13.75 15.30
CA ILE A 326 6.12 14.34 15.75
C ILE A 326 5.63 13.67 17.04
N ALA A 327 5.61 12.35 17.08
CA ALA A 327 5.04 11.57 18.18
C ALA A 327 5.84 11.68 19.48
N VAL A 328 7.18 11.70 19.40
CA VAL A 328 8.05 11.75 20.58
C VAL A 328 7.88 13.06 21.37
N PRO A 329 7.92 14.27 20.76
CA PRO A 329 7.63 15.51 21.47
C PRO A 329 6.25 15.54 22.12
N MET A 330 5.22 15.03 21.42
CA MET A 330 3.87 14.97 21.97
C MET A 330 3.80 14.06 23.21
N LEU A 331 4.42 12.88 23.14
CA LEU A 331 4.52 11.96 24.28
C LEU A 331 5.31 12.57 25.44
N LEU A 332 6.38 13.32 25.16
CA LEU A 332 7.15 14.05 26.17
C LEU A 332 6.26 15.03 26.94
N LEU A 333 5.45 15.82 26.23
CA LEU A 333 4.53 16.79 26.83
C LEU A 333 3.47 16.09 27.70
N ILE A 334 2.81 15.05 27.17
CA ILE A 334 1.80 14.28 27.92
C ILE A 334 2.41 13.62 29.14
N SER A 335 3.64 13.13 29.02
CA SER A 335 4.32 12.44 30.11
C SER A 335 4.48 13.33 31.34
N GLN A 336 4.61 14.67 31.18
CA GLN A 336 4.86 15.60 32.29
C GLN A 336 3.88 15.42 33.46
N ASN A 337 2.63 15.04 33.17
CA ASN A 337 1.65 14.66 34.18
C ASN A 337 1.49 13.12 34.24
N GLN A 338 1.99 12.50 35.31
CA GLN A 338 1.98 11.04 35.48
C GLN A 338 0.57 10.42 35.43
N ARG A 339 -0.44 11.12 35.98
CA ARG A 339 -1.82 10.64 35.96
C ARG A 339 -2.36 10.67 34.55
N LEU A 340 -2.17 11.80 33.85
CA LEU A 340 -2.59 11.96 32.46
C LEU A 340 -1.91 10.93 31.56
N TYR A 341 -0.60 10.73 31.72
CA TYR A 341 0.17 9.74 30.98
C TYR A 341 -0.35 8.31 31.19
N LYS A 342 -0.65 7.92 32.43
CA LYS A 342 -1.22 6.60 32.73
C LYS A 342 -2.59 6.40 32.07
N TYR A 343 -3.47 7.40 32.16
CA TYR A 343 -4.79 7.35 31.50
C TYR A 343 -4.66 7.33 29.99
N PHE A 344 -3.79 8.16 29.43
CA PHE A 344 -3.50 8.21 28.01
C PHE A 344 -3.03 6.85 27.50
N LEU A 345 -2.00 6.26 28.12
CA LEU A 345 -1.49 4.94 27.77
C LEU A 345 -2.56 3.85 27.85
N LEU A 346 -3.35 3.83 28.92
CA LEU A 346 -4.41 2.85 29.11
C LEU A 346 -5.47 2.96 28.01
N LEU A 347 -5.93 4.18 27.75
CA LEU A 347 -7.00 4.44 26.78
C LEU A 347 -6.53 4.17 25.36
N SER A 348 -5.38 4.71 24.95
CA SER A 348 -4.84 4.53 23.61
C SER A 348 -4.52 3.07 23.32
N SER A 349 -3.86 2.37 24.23
CA SER A 349 -3.54 0.93 24.05
C SER A 349 -4.82 0.09 23.99
N SER A 350 -5.86 0.43 24.76
CA SER A 350 -7.15 -0.29 24.70
C SER A 350 -7.86 -0.08 23.36
N ILE A 351 -7.86 1.16 22.85
CA ILE A 351 -8.45 1.48 21.55
C ILE A 351 -7.70 0.76 20.43
N ILE A 352 -6.36 0.83 20.43
CA ILE A 352 -5.51 0.17 19.42
C ILE A 352 -5.71 -1.36 19.46
N PHE A 353 -5.81 -1.95 20.65
CA PHE A 353 -6.13 -3.37 20.80
C PHE A 353 -7.47 -3.73 20.15
N LEU A 354 -8.54 -2.98 20.45
CA LEU A 354 -9.86 -3.23 19.89
C LEU A 354 -9.89 -3.03 18.37
N LEU A 355 -9.21 -2.00 17.84
CA LEU A 355 -9.06 -1.80 16.40
C LEU A 355 -8.32 -2.96 15.74
N GLY A 356 -7.24 -3.45 16.35
CA GLY A 356 -6.52 -4.62 15.85
C GLY A 356 -7.39 -5.87 15.79
N ILE A 357 -8.18 -6.14 16.84
CA ILE A 357 -9.14 -7.27 16.86
C ILE A 357 -10.24 -7.08 15.79
N PHE A 358 -10.76 -5.86 15.65
CA PHE A 358 -11.75 -5.54 14.62
C PHE A 358 -11.20 -5.80 13.22
N TRP A 359 -9.98 -5.36 12.93
CA TRP A 359 -9.32 -5.61 11.65
C TRP A 359 -9.04 -7.08 11.38
N ILE A 360 -8.69 -7.87 12.41
CA ILE A 360 -8.58 -9.33 12.27
C ILE A 360 -9.92 -9.90 11.81
N TRP A 361 -11.02 -9.53 12.46
CA TRP A 361 -12.35 -10.02 12.12
C TRP A 361 -12.79 -9.60 10.72
N GLN A 362 -12.50 -8.36 10.31
CA GLN A 362 -12.81 -7.85 8.97
C GLN A 362 -12.10 -8.60 7.83
N ARG A 363 -10.94 -9.21 8.12
CA ARG A 363 -10.05 -9.84 7.13
C ARG A 363 -10.13 -11.37 7.12
N ILE A 364 -10.89 -11.96 8.04
CA ILE A 364 -11.22 -13.41 8.05
C ILE A 364 -12.53 -13.59 7.31
#